data_AF-A0A9N7YLM6-F1
#
_entry.id   AF-A0A9N7YLM6-F1
#
_cell.length_a   1.000
_cell.length_b   1.000
_cell.length_c   1.000
_cell.angle_alpha   90.00
_cell.angle_beta   90.00
_cell.angle_gamma   90.00
#
_symmetry.space_group_name_H-M   'P 1'
#
loop_
_entity.id
_entity.type
_entity.pdbx_description
1 polymer ?
#
loop_
_entity_poly.entity_id
_entity_poly.type
_entity_poly.pdbx_seq_one_letter_code
_entity_poly.pdbx_strand_id
1 'polypeptide(L)'
;MCLPWNDEPLAPETNLLKDELEKVNRRGVLTINSQPNINGKPSTDPIVGWGPAGGYVFQKAYLEFFTSSENVTALLKVLKKYEPRVNYHIVNVHGRNLTNAPDLQPNAVTWGIFPGREIVQPTVVDPVSFMSWKDEAFALWIEQWAKLYEEESPSRMIIKYIHNNYFLVTLVDNDFPLENCLWRVIEDMFEMLDGPQDPLNDGTS
;
A
#
# COMPACT_ATOMS: atom_id res chain seq x y z
N MET A 1 7.07 7.01 -20.12
CA MET A 1 7.37 5.63 -19.68
C MET A 1 6.51 5.41 -18.45
N CYS A 2 5.64 4.42 -18.47
CA CYS A 2 4.60 4.18 -17.45
C CYS A 2 4.79 2.79 -16.81
N LEU A 3 4.05 2.50 -15.74
CA LEU A 3 3.93 1.17 -15.14
C LEU A 3 2.57 0.56 -15.50
N PRO A 4 2.40 -0.78 -15.44
CA PRO A 4 1.10 -1.41 -15.70
C PRO A 4 -0.08 -0.86 -14.90
N TRP A 5 0.19 -0.36 -13.68
CA TRP A 5 -0.82 0.21 -12.77
C TRP A 5 -0.95 1.73 -12.84
N ASN A 6 -0.04 2.42 -13.54
CA ASN A 6 0.03 3.89 -13.54
C ASN A 6 0.48 4.38 -14.92
N ASP A 7 -0.47 4.86 -15.72
CA ASP A 7 -0.28 5.43 -17.06
C ASP A 7 -0.11 6.96 -17.06
N GLU A 8 -0.53 7.62 -15.99
CA GLU A 8 -0.39 9.07 -15.78
C GLU A 8 0.87 9.46 -14.97
N PRO A 9 1.34 10.72 -15.07
CA PRO A 9 2.39 11.25 -14.21
C PRO A 9 2.02 11.24 -12.72
N LEU A 10 3.02 11.22 -11.84
CA LEU A 10 2.82 11.30 -10.40
C LEU A 10 2.08 12.59 -10.00
N ALA A 11 1.09 12.44 -9.13
CA ALA A 11 0.41 13.57 -8.51
C ALA A 11 1.40 14.40 -7.67
N PRO A 12 1.17 15.73 -7.51
CA PRO A 12 2.07 16.60 -6.75
C PRO A 12 2.35 16.13 -5.32
N GLU A 13 1.37 15.49 -4.67
CA GLU A 13 1.47 15.01 -3.29
C GLU A 13 2.53 13.90 -3.11
N THR A 14 2.79 13.10 -4.14
CA THR A 14 3.83 12.05 -4.10
C THR A 14 5.22 12.64 -3.86
N ASN A 15 5.46 13.89 -4.27
CA ASN A 15 6.75 14.55 -4.03
C ASN A 15 7.07 14.73 -2.54
N LEU A 16 6.06 14.70 -1.66
CA LEU A 16 6.25 14.80 -0.21
C LEU A 16 6.90 13.55 0.40
N LEU A 17 6.86 12.43 -0.32
CA LEU A 17 7.30 11.10 0.15
C LEU A 17 8.19 10.37 -0.86
N LYS A 18 8.72 11.09 -1.85
CA LYS A 18 9.50 10.54 -2.96
C LYS A 18 10.73 9.74 -2.51
N ASP A 19 11.50 10.29 -1.58
CA ASP A 19 12.74 9.65 -1.13
C ASP A 19 12.44 8.34 -0.37
N GLU A 20 11.36 8.32 0.42
CA GLU A 20 10.92 7.12 1.13
C GLU A 20 10.41 6.04 0.16
N LEU A 21 9.62 6.43 -0.84
CA LEU A 21 9.20 5.52 -1.90
C LEU A 21 10.40 4.92 -2.63
N GLU A 22 11.40 5.73 -2.99
CA GLU A 22 12.59 5.24 -3.68
C GLU A 22 13.33 4.19 -2.84
N LYS A 23 13.52 4.44 -1.54
CA LYS A 23 14.18 3.51 -0.62
C LYS A 23 13.49 2.16 -0.55
N VAL A 24 12.17 2.14 -0.37
CA VAL A 24 11.42 0.88 -0.19
C VAL A 24 11.31 0.09 -1.50
N ASN A 25 11.12 0.79 -2.64
CA ASN A 25 11.08 0.14 -3.96
C ASN A 25 12.40 -0.55 -4.31
N ARG A 26 13.55 0.08 -3.99
CA ARG A 26 14.88 -0.52 -4.20
C ARG A 26 15.09 -1.82 -3.41
N ARG A 27 14.26 -2.08 -2.39
CA ARG A 27 14.33 -3.28 -1.53
C ARG A 27 13.16 -4.26 -1.72
N GLY A 28 12.43 -4.16 -2.83
CA GLY A 28 11.39 -5.14 -3.19
C GLY A 28 10.01 -4.89 -2.57
N VAL A 29 9.75 -3.69 -2.05
CA VAL A 29 8.40 -3.19 -1.74
C VAL A 29 7.95 -2.37 -2.96
N LEU A 30 7.32 -3.05 -3.92
CA LEU A 30 7.02 -2.50 -5.25
C LEU A 30 5.71 -1.70 -5.20
N THR A 31 5.80 -0.42 -4.88
CA THR A 31 4.63 0.44 -4.62
C THR A 31 3.88 0.79 -5.90
N ILE A 32 2.55 0.70 -5.85
CA ILE A 32 1.67 1.07 -6.96
C ILE A 32 0.71 2.21 -6.62
N ASN A 33 0.50 2.51 -5.34
CA ASN A 33 -0.34 3.63 -4.88
C ASN A 33 0.11 4.12 -3.49
N SER A 34 -0.03 5.42 -3.22
CA SER A 34 0.36 6.05 -1.95
C SER A 34 -0.29 7.42 -1.78
N GLN A 35 -0.57 7.83 -0.54
CA GLN A 35 -0.86 9.23 -0.19
C GLN A 35 -0.21 9.61 1.16
N PRO A 36 0.24 10.86 1.34
CA PRO A 36 0.77 11.36 2.60
C PRO A 36 -0.35 11.51 3.65
N ASN A 37 0.01 11.61 4.94
CA ASN A 37 -0.94 12.09 5.95
C ASN A 37 -1.00 13.62 5.93
N ILE A 38 -2.21 14.15 6.04
CA ILE A 38 -2.48 15.60 6.08
C ILE A 38 -3.38 15.90 7.26
N ASN A 39 -2.93 16.82 8.10
CA ASN A 39 -3.66 17.25 9.30
C ASN A 39 -4.23 18.65 9.12
N GLY A 40 -5.37 18.76 8.44
CA GLY A 40 -6.16 19.99 8.37
C GLY A 40 -5.50 21.11 7.57
N LYS A 41 -5.07 20.83 6.35
CA LYS A 41 -4.61 21.88 5.43
C LYS A 41 -5.78 22.67 4.86
N PRO A 42 -5.58 23.95 4.46
CA PRO A 42 -6.61 24.70 3.76
C PRO A 42 -7.12 23.93 2.54
N SER A 43 -8.43 23.96 2.28
CA SER A 43 -9.02 23.33 1.08
C SER A 43 -8.51 23.91 -0.25
N THR A 44 -7.83 25.05 -0.20
CA THR A 44 -7.19 25.72 -1.33
C THR A 44 -5.67 25.46 -1.39
N ASP A 45 -5.13 24.52 -0.61
CA ASP A 45 -3.72 24.13 -0.71
C ASP A 45 -3.41 23.66 -2.14
N PRO A 46 -2.31 24.13 -2.76
CA PRO A 46 -2.03 23.85 -4.17
C PRO A 46 -1.60 22.40 -4.46
N ILE A 47 -1.31 21.61 -3.42
CA ILE A 47 -0.81 20.22 -3.55
C ILE A 47 -1.94 19.24 -3.25
N VAL A 48 -2.67 19.45 -2.14
CA VAL A 48 -3.67 18.48 -1.63
C VAL A 48 -5.08 19.07 -1.48
N GLY A 49 -5.26 20.35 -1.82
CA GLY A 49 -6.53 21.05 -1.66
C GLY A 49 -7.60 20.56 -2.65
N TRP A 50 -8.82 20.40 -2.17
CA TRP A 50 -10.00 20.11 -2.97
C TRP A 50 -11.27 20.62 -2.29
N GLY A 51 -12.37 20.69 -3.04
CA GLY A 51 -13.68 21.13 -2.54
C GLY A 51 -13.82 22.66 -2.40
N PRO A 52 -14.89 23.14 -1.72
CA PRO A 52 -15.14 24.57 -1.53
C PRO A 52 -14.02 25.29 -0.77
N ALA A 53 -13.78 26.56 -1.10
CA ALA A 53 -12.82 27.40 -0.38
C ALA A 53 -13.23 27.65 1.08
N GLY A 54 -12.23 27.87 1.94
CA GLY A 54 -12.44 28.16 3.37
C GLY A 54 -12.66 26.93 4.25
N GLY A 55 -12.47 25.72 3.70
CA GLY A 55 -12.52 24.46 4.44
C GLY A 55 -11.14 23.92 4.81
N TYR A 56 -11.15 22.72 5.37
CA TYR A 56 -9.94 21.97 5.74
C TYR A 56 -10.02 20.55 5.21
N VAL A 57 -8.91 20.06 4.67
CA VAL A 57 -8.77 18.70 4.13
C VAL A 57 -7.82 17.87 4.97
N PHE A 58 -8.10 16.58 5.05
CA PHE A 58 -7.41 15.62 5.89
C PHE A 58 -7.15 14.33 5.13
N GLN A 59 -6.01 13.69 5.42
CA GLN A 59 -5.63 12.41 4.84
C GLN A 59 -4.96 11.55 5.91
N LYS A 60 -5.27 10.25 5.94
CA LYS A 60 -4.44 9.22 6.58
C LYS A 60 -3.34 8.80 5.62
N ALA A 61 -2.16 8.46 6.13
CA ALA A 61 -1.11 7.92 5.26
C ALA A 61 -1.52 6.53 4.75
N TYR A 62 -1.27 6.28 3.47
CA TYR A 62 -1.63 5.05 2.77
C TYR A 62 -0.45 4.57 1.94
N LEU A 63 -0.25 3.25 1.91
CA LEU A 63 0.72 2.62 1.04
C LEU A 63 0.17 1.31 0.49
N GLU A 64 0.29 1.11 -0.82
CA GLU A 64 -0.11 -0.10 -1.52
C GLU A 64 1.02 -0.62 -2.41
N PHE A 65 1.35 -1.90 -2.30
CA PHE A 65 2.52 -2.47 -2.97
C PHE A 65 2.44 -3.98 -3.18
N PHE A 66 3.20 -4.46 -4.17
CA PHE A 66 3.54 -5.88 -4.30
C PHE A 66 4.83 -6.21 -3.54
N THR A 67 4.87 -7.35 -2.86
CA THR A 67 6.11 -7.84 -2.25
C THR A 67 6.13 -9.37 -2.12
N SER A 68 7.30 -9.94 -1.84
CA SER A 68 7.48 -11.39 -1.78
C SER A 68 6.85 -12.03 -0.53
N SER A 69 6.68 -13.35 -0.55
CA SER A 69 6.14 -14.11 0.58
C SER A 69 7.03 -14.03 1.83
N GLU A 70 8.35 -13.94 1.65
CA GLU A 70 9.33 -13.77 2.73
C GLU A 70 9.13 -12.42 3.42
N ASN A 71 8.97 -11.35 2.64
CA ASN A 71 8.67 -10.02 3.15
C ASN A 71 7.35 -10.00 3.92
N VAL A 72 6.28 -10.60 3.38
CA VAL A 72 4.99 -10.71 4.09
C VAL A 72 5.11 -11.47 5.42
N THR A 73 5.92 -12.53 5.46
CA THR A 73 6.11 -13.32 6.68
C THR A 73 6.78 -12.49 7.78
N ALA A 74 7.77 -11.66 7.43
CA ALA A 74 8.37 -10.71 8.36
C ALA A 74 7.39 -9.58 8.74
N LEU A 75 6.70 -9.01 7.75
CA LEU A 75 5.75 -7.91 7.92
C LEU A 75 4.64 -8.27 8.92
N LEU A 76 4.06 -9.45 8.82
CA LEU A 76 3.02 -9.92 9.75
C LEU A 76 3.50 -10.03 11.20
N LYS A 77 4.79 -10.34 11.43
CA LYS A 77 5.36 -10.35 12.78
C LYS A 77 5.57 -8.93 13.30
N VAL A 78 6.03 -8.03 12.43
CA VAL A 78 6.24 -6.62 12.75
C VAL A 78 4.93 -5.91 13.06
N LEU A 79 3.89 -6.11 12.24
CA LEU A 79 2.58 -5.46 12.38
C LEU A 79 1.93 -5.67 13.75
N LYS A 80 2.22 -6.77 14.45
CA LYS A 80 1.77 -6.99 15.83
C LYS A 80 2.20 -5.89 16.81
N LYS A 81 3.34 -5.24 16.56
CA LYS A 81 3.84 -4.11 17.37
C LYS A 81 3.08 -2.81 17.10
N TYR A 82 2.38 -2.73 15.97
CA TYR A 82 1.70 -1.54 15.48
C TYR A 82 0.17 -1.63 15.65
N GLU A 83 -0.33 -2.67 16.31
CA GLU A 83 -1.74 -2.73 16.70
C GLU A 83 -2.00 -1.79 17.90
N PRO A 84 -3.11 -1.02 17.91
CA PRO A 84 -4.18 -0.97 16.91
C PRO A 84 -3.99 0.12 15.82
N ARG A 85 -2.84 0.79 15.77
CA ARG A 85 -2.59 1.97 14.93
C ARG A 85 -2.68 1.69 13.43
N VAL A 86 -2.09 0.59 12.95
CA VAL A 86 -2.01 0.29 11.51
C VAL A 86 -3.09 -0.69 11.09
N ASN A 87 -3.90 -0.32 10.10
CA ASN A 87 -4.74 -1.28 9.38
C ASN A 87 -3.98 -1.87 8.20
N TYR A 88 -4.11 -3.18 8.00
CA TYR A 88 -3.50 -3.89 6.88
C TYR A 88 -4.48 -4.80 6.15
N HIS A 89 -4.23 -5.00 4.86
CA HIS A 89 -4.89 -6.04 4.05
C HIS A 89 -3.86 -6.66 3.10
N ILE A 90 -3.64 -7.96 3.22
CA ILE A 90 -2.61 -8.72 2.49
C ILE A 90 -3.28 -9.86 1.73
N VAL A 91 -3.13 -9.88 0.41
CA VAL A 91 -3.76 -10.87 -0.46
C VAL A 91 -2.80 -11.42 -1.51
N ASN A 92 -2.95 -12.68 -1.92
CA ASN A 92 -2.26 -13.20 -3.10
C ASN A 92 -3.25 -13.58 -4.21
N VAL A 93 -2.71 -13.90 -5.39
CA VAL A 93 -3.53 -14.30 -6.54
C VAL A 93 -4.39 -15.55 -6.26
N HIS A 94 -3.91 -16.44 -5.38
CA HIS A 94 -4.58 -17.68 -5.00
C HIS A 94 -5.70 -17.49 -3.96
N GLY A 95 -5.97 -16.27 -3.51
CA GLY A 95 -7.07 -15.95 -2.59
C GLY A 95 -6.73 -16.10 -1.11
N ARG A 96 -5.46 -16.34 -0.74
CA ARG A 96 -5.03 -16.16 0.66
C ARG A 96 -5.24 -14.69 1.02
N ASN A 97 -5.97 -14.44 2.10
CA ASN A 97 -6.42 -13.12 2.49
C ASN A 97 -6.25 -12.94 4.01
N LEU A 98 -5.51 -11.90 4.42
CA LEU A 98 -5.26 -11.56 5.82
C LEU A 98 -5.52 -10.08 6.03
N THR A 99 -6.38 -9.72 6.98
CA THR A 99 -6.67 -8.33 7.34
C THR A 99 -7.03 -8.20 8.81
N ASN A 100 -6.79 -7.02 9.38
CA ASN A 100 -7.28 -6.62 10.70
C ASN A 100 -8.42 -5.58 10.63
N ALA A 101 -9.08 -5.42 9.47
CA ALA A 101 -10.21 -4.53 9.33
C ALA A 101 -11.40 -4.99 10.20
N PRO A 102 -11.90 -4.15 11.13
CA PRO A 102 -12.96 -4.55 12.05
C PRO A 102 -14.25 -4.79 11.27
N ASP A 103 -14.83 -5.99 11.45
CA ASP A 103 -16.05 -6.43 10.78
C ASP A 103 -16.05 -6.25 9.24
N LEU A 104 -14.86 -6.25 8.62
CA LEU A 104 -14.66 -5.95 7.20
C LEU A 104 -15.25 -4.60 6.76
N GLN A 105 -15.34 -3.62 7.67
CA GLN A 105 -15.88 -2.31 7.36
C GLN A 105 -14.87 -1.40 6.65
N PRO A 106 -15.33 -0.48 5.77
CA PRO A 106 -14.47 0.50 5.13
C PRO A 106 -13.86 1.50 6.11
N ASN A 107 -12.60 1.89 5.86
CA ASN A 107 -11.89 2.91 6.61
C ASN A 107 -11.76 4.20 5.78
N ALA A 108 -12.31 5.32 6.25
CA ALA A 108 -12.14 6.61 5.58
C ALA A 108 -10.69 7.11 5.69
N VAL A 109 -10.09 7.42 4.54
CA VAL A 109 -8.67 7.84 4.45
C VAL A 109 -8.48 9.25 3.91
N THR A 110 -9.50 9.84 3.27
CA THR A 110 -9.50 11.24 2.84
C THR A 110 -10.85 11.86 3.15
N TRP A 111 -10.86 13.00 3.82
CA TRP A 111 -12.09 13.74 4.13
C TRP A 111 -11.86 15.25 4.19
N GLY A 112 -12.96 16.00 4.11
CA GLY A 112 -12.96 17.46 4.13
C GLY A 112 -14.13 18.03 4.93
N ILE A 113 -13.85 19.12 5.64
CA ILE A 113 -14.84 19.88 6.41
C ILE A 113 -14.93 21.27 5.80
N PHE A 114 -16.13 21.70 5.41
CA PHE A 114 -16.35 22.93 4.66
C PHE A 114 -17.40 23.82 5.35
N PRO A 115 -17.23 25.16 5.35
CA PRO A 115 -18.19 26.07 5.96
C PRO A 115 -19.60 25.89 5.40
N GLY A 116 -20.58 25.72 6.30
CA GLY A 116 -21.99 25.59 5.93
C GLY A 116 -22.37 24.30 5.18
N ARG A 117 -21.57 23.24 5.29
CA ARG A 117 -21.83 21.93 4.65
C ARG A 117 -21.55 20.77 5.62
N GLU A 118 -22.13 19.62 5.32
CA GLU A 118 -21.77 18.34 5.96
C GLU A 118 -20.35 17.89 5.56
N ILE A 119 -19.81 16.94 6.33
CA ILE A 119 -18.49 16.35 6.07
C ILE A 119 -18.54 15.54 4.77
N VAL A 120 -17.49 15.63 3.96
CA VAL A 120 -17.34 14.84 2.74
C VAL A 120 -16.15 13.89 2.91
N GLN A 121 -16.35 12.60 2.65
CA GLN A 121 -15.32 11.55 2.74
C GLN A 121 -15.20 10.80 1.40
N PRO A 122 -14.51 11.36 0.40
CA PRO A 122 -14.54 10.82 -0.97
C PRO A 122 -13.75 9.52 -1.14
N THR A 123 -12.84 9.19 -0.21
CA THR A 123 -11.93 8.05 -0.35
C THR A 123 -11.94 7.18 0.88
N VAL A 124 -12.15 5.88 0.67
CA VAL A 124 -12.14 4.83 1.69
C VAL A 124 -11.26 3.68 1.24
N VAL A 125 -10.67 2.98 2.21
CA VAL A 125 -10.07 1.65 2.02
C VAL A 125 -11.09 0.62 2.46
N ASP A 126 -11.64 -0.12 1.50
CA ASP A 126 -12.68 -1.12 1.72
C ASP A 126 -12.14 -2.53 1.47
N PRO A 127 -12.12 -3.42 2.48
CA PRO A 127 -11.66 -4.79 2.33
C PRO A 127 -12.45 -5.59 1.27
N VAL A 128 -13.74 -5.29 1.07
CA VAL A 128 -14.55 -5.99 0.08
C VAL A 128 -14.16 -5.57 -1.33
N SER A 129 -14.12 -4.26 -1.60
CA SER A 129 -13.67 -3.72 -2.89
C SER A 129 -12.23 -4.14 -3.22
N PHE A 130 -11.35 -4.24 -2.22
CA PHE A 130 -9.96 -4.67 -2.42
C PHE A 130 -9.85 -6.10 -2.98
N MET A 131 -10.78 -6.99 -2.62
CA MET A 131 -10.82 -8.35 -3.17
C MET A 131 -11.23 -8.41 -4.64
N SER A 132 -11.98 -7.43 -5.13
CA SER A 132 -12.25 -7.28 -6.56
C SER A 132 -11.07 -6.62 -7.28
N TRP A 133 -10.49 -5.57 -6.68
CA TRP A 133 -9.32 -4.88 -7.23
C TRP A 133 -8.12 -5.80 -7.41
N LYS A 134 -7.86 -6.73 -6.47
CA LYS A 134 -6.69 -7.63 -6.58
C LYS A 134 -6.68 -8.42 -7.90
N ASP A 135 -7.83 -8.81 -8.43
CA ASP A 135 -7.89 -9.64 -9.64
C ASP A 135 -7.38 -8.86 -10.84
N GLU A 136 -7.78 -7.59 -10.95
CA GLU A 136 -7.26 -6.66 -11.95
C GLU A 136 -5.77 -6.36 -11.71
N ALA A 137 -5.40 -6.00 -10.48
CA ALA A 137 -4.03 -5.66 -10.12
C ALA A 137 -3.04 -6.78 -10.46
N PHE A 138 -3.40 -8.05 -10.19
CA PHE A 138 -2.58 -9.20 -10.57
C PHE A 138 -2.62 -9.44 -12.09
N ALA A 139 -3.78 -9.33 -12.74
CA ALA A 139 -3.88 -9.53 -14.19
C ALA A 139 -2.95 -8.59 -14.99
N LEU A 140 -2.76 -7.34 -14.53
CA LEU A 140 -1.87 -6.37 -15.16
C LEU A 140 -0.40 -6.84 -15.27
N TRP A 141 0.09 -7.65 -14.33
CA TRP A 141 1.42 -8.28 -14.46
C TRP A 141 1.52 -9.13 -15.73
N ILE A 142 0.46 -9.88 -16.06
CA ILE A 142 0.47 -10.79 -17.20
C ILE A 142 0.13 -10.05 -18.48
N GLU A 143 -0.96 -9.29 -18.45
CA GLU A 143 -1.58 -8.70 -19.63
C GLU A 143 -0.77 -7.55 -20.21
N GLN A 144 -0.18 -6.71 -19.36
CA GLN A 144 0.59 -5.55 -19.82
C GLN A 144 2.11 -5.79 -19.82
N TRP A 145 2.64 -6.57 -18.87
CA TRP A 145 4.09 -6.74 -18.74
C TRP A 145 4.58 -8.07 -19.32
N ALA A 146 4.05 -9.21 -18.86
CA ALA A 146 4.54 -10.51 -19.29
C ALA A 146 4.35 -10.73 -20.80
N LYS A 147 3.28 -10.20 -21.40
CA LYS A 147 2.98 -10.28 -22.84
C LYS A 147 3.92 -9.49 -23.76
N LEU A 148 4.81 -8.67 -23.20
CA LEU A 148 5.89 -8.05 -23.98
C LEU A 148 6.98 -9.05 -24.39
N TYR A 149 7.01 -10.24 -23.78
CA TYR A 149 8.07 -11.23 -23.98
C TYR A 149 7.52 -12.56 -24.52
N GLU A 150 8.36 -13.30 -25.25
CA GLU A 150 8.04 -14.64 -25.75
C GLU A 150 7.72 -15.62 -24.61
N GLU A 151 6.84 -16.59 -24.86
CA GLU A 151 6.26 -17.48 -23.85
C GLU A 151 7.27 -18.26 -23.00
N GLU A 152 8.32 -18.76 -23.63
CA GLU A 152 9.36 -19.57 -23.00
C GLU A 152 10.58 -18.74 -22.59
N SER A 153 10.51 -17.40 -22.71
CA SER A 153 11.65 -16.54 -22.40
C SER A 153 11.92 -16.45 -20.88
N PRO A 154 13.19 -16.35 -20.46
CA PRO A 154 13.55 -16.11 -19.06
C PRO A 154 12.86 -14.86 -18.48
N SER A 155 12.72 -13.79 -19.26
CA SER A 155 12.05 -12.55 -18.84
C SER A 155 10.59 -12.79 -18.45
N ARG A 156 9.85 -13.57 -19.25
CA ARG A 156 8.46 -13.90 -18.96
C ARG A 156 8.33 -14.79 -17.74
N MET A 157 9.26 -15.72 -17.54
CA MET A 157 9.29 -16.58 -16.36
C MET A 157 9.43 -15.78 -15.07
N ILE A 158 10.26 -14.73 -15.05
CA ILE A 158 10.42 -13.85 -13.88
C ILE A 158 9.09 -13.17 -13.53
N ILE A 159 8.41 -12.60 -14.53
CA ILE A 159 7.14 -11.89 -14.29
C ILE A 159 6.04 -12.87 -13.83
N LYS A 160 5.96 -14.05 -14.45
CA LYS A 160 5.05 -15.12 -14.01
C LYS A 160 5.36 -15.56 -12.58
N TYR A 161 6.63 -15.65 -12.21
CA TYR A 161 7.03 -15.97 -10.84
C TYR A 161 6.54 -14.91 -9.84
N ILE A 162 6.70 -13.62 -10.14
CA ILE A 162 6.18 -12.53 -9.31
C ILE A 162 4.66 -12.66 -9.16
N HIS A 163 3.93 -12.73 -10.27
CA HIS A 163 2.47 -12.88 -10.28
C HIS A 163 1.97 -14.04 -9.39
N ASN A 164 2.65 -15.20 -9.44
CA ASN A 164 2.20 -16.39 -8.73
C ASN A 164 2.60 -16.42 -7.25
N ASN A 165 3.68 -15.72 -6.85
CA ASN A 165 4.26 -15.88 -5.51
C ASN A 165 4.22 -14.62 -4.65
N TYR A 166 3.97 -13.45 -5.23
CA TYR A 166 3.94 -12.19 -4.50
C TYR A 166 2.54 -11.95 -3.91
N PHE A 167 2.50 -11.06 -2.92
CA PHE A 167 1.29 -10.56 -2.31
C PHE A 167 1.09 -9.10 -2.68
N LEU A 168 -0.16 -8.71 -2.85
CA LEU A 168 -0.60 -7.32 -2.84
C LEU A 168 -0.95 -6.93 -1.40
N VAL A 169 -0.41 -5.81 -0.94
CA VAL A 169 -0.52 -5.34 0.45
C VAL A 169 -1.00 -3.90 0.45
N THR A 170 -1.96 -3.58 1.32
CA THR A 170 -2.31 -2.20 1.69
C THR A 170 -2.05 -1.98 3.17
N LEU A 171 -1.54 -0.79 3.51
CA LEU A 171 -1.32 -0.31 4.87
C LEU A 171 -1.92 1.09 5.04
N VAL A 172 -2.59 1.32 6.17
CA VAL A 172 -3.13 2.62 6.56
C VAL A 172 -2.63 2.96 7.96
N ASP A 173 -2.00 4.14 8.11
CA ASP A 173 -1.71 4.72 9.43
C ASP A 173 -2.92 5.56 9.90
N ASN A 174 -3.58 5.11 10.96
CA ASN A 174 -4.78 5.80 11.45
C ASN A 174 -4.48 7.11 12.19
N ASP A 175 -3.27 7.30 12.71
CA ASP A 175 -2.91 8.46 13.52
C ASP A 175 -2.46 9.62 12.63
N PHE A 176 -3.36 10.11 11.77
CA PHE A 176 -3.10 11.22 10.84
C PHE A 176 -2.52 12.51 11.47
N PRO A 177 -2.73 12.85 12.77
CA PRO A 177 -2.08 14.01 13.37
C PRO A 177 -0.59 13.81 13.65
N LEU A 178 -0.10 12.57 13.70
CA LEU A 178 1.28 12.22 14.00
C LEU A 178 2.11 12.05 12.72
N GLU A 179 3.42 11.85 12.89
CA GLU A 179 4.29 11.44 11.78
C GLU A 179 3.90 10.05 11.27
N ASN A 180 3.96 9.88 9.95
CA ASN A 180 3.66 8.64 9.26
C ASN A 180 4.58 7.49 9.73
N CYS A 181 4.00 6.47 10.37
CA CYS A 181 4.76 5.32 10.87
C CYS A 181 5.00 4.23 9.82
N LEU A 182 4.37 4.29 8.64
CA LEU A 182 4.46 3.22 7.63
C LEU A 182 5.90 2.97 7.18
N TRP A 183 6.74 4.01 7.13
CA TRP A 183 8.15 3.84 6.79
C TRP A 183 8.89 3.02 7.84
N ARG A 184 8.63 3.27 9.14
CA ARG A 184 9.21 2.50 10.23
C ARG A 184 8.71 1.05 10.26
N VAL A 185 7.45 0.81 9.89
CA VAL A 185 6.92 -0.55 9.71
C VAL A 185 7.74 -1.33 8.67
N ILE A 186 8.05 -0.70 7.53
CA ILE A 186 8.83 -1.32 6.46
C ILE A 186 10.31 -1.48 6.86
N GLU A 187 10.90 -0.51 7.57
CA GLU A 187 12.25 -0.64 8.12
C GLU A 187 12.36 -1.80 9.12
N ASP A 188 11.44 -1.91 10.08
CA ASP A 188 11.40 -3.02 11.04
C ASP A 188 11.26 -4.39 10.34
N MET A 189 10.50 -4.45 9.23
CA MET A 189 10.38 -5.65 8.40
C MET A 189 11.74 -6.01 7.78
N PHE A 190 12.46 -5.03 7.25
CA PHE A 190 13.78 -5.25 6.70
C PHE A 190 14.82 -5.63 7.76
N GLU A 191 14.83 -4.97 8.92
CA GLU A 191 15.71 -5.30 10.04
C GLU A 191 15.50 -6.75 10.50
N MET A 192 14.25 -7.24 10.49
CA MET A 192 13.93 -8.63 10.81
C MET A 192 14.45 -9.62 9.77
N LEU A 193 14.47 -9.25 8.48
CA LEU A 193 14.98 -10.10 7.40
C LEU A 193 16.50 -10.13 7.35
N ASP A 194 17.14 -8.99 7.64
CA ASP A 194 18.60 -8.85 7.65
C ASP A 194 19.24 -9.44 8.93
N GLY A 195 18.43 -9.63 9.99
CA GLY A 195 18.85 -10.23 11.26
C GLY A 195 19.19 -11.72 11.15
N PRO A 196 19.95 -12.27 12.12
CA PRO A 196 20.27 -13.69 12.15
C PRO A 196 18.97 -14.52 12.20
N GLN A 197 18.79 -15.41 11.22
CA GLN A 197 17.69 -16.35 11.24
C GLN A 197 17.85 -17.30 12.43
N ASP A 198 16.85 -17.34 13.30
CA ASP A 198 16.81 -18.25 14.43
C ASP A 198 16.74 -19.69 13.86
N PRO A 199 17.73 -20.57 14.10
CA PRO A 199 17.82 -21.89 13.47
C PRO A 199 16.75 -22.89 13.94
N LEU A 200 15.70 -22.44 14.61
CA LEU A 200 14.72 -23.28 15.31
C LEU A 200 13.33 -23.35 14.66
N ASN A 201 13.13 -22.73 13.49
CA ASN A 201 11.81 -22.78 12.81
C ASN A 201 11.70 -23.72 11.61
N ASP A 202 12.72 -24.54 11.32
CA ASP A 202 12.56 -25.77 10.54
C ASP A 202 11.98 -26.88 11.42
N GLY A 203 10.81 -26.59 11.98
CA GLY A 203 10.00 -27.51 12.77
C GLY A 203 9.01 -28.25 11.88
N THR A 204 9.48 -29.34 11.28
CA THR A 204 8.70 -30.48 10.82
C THR A 204 7.39 -30.73 11.60
N SER A 205 6.25 -30.73 10.90
CA SER A 205 5.17 -31.75 10.91
C SER A 205 4.02 -31.33 9.99
#